data_AF-A0A847BQP8-F1
#
_entry.id   AF-A0A847BQP8-F1
#
_cell.length_a   1.000
_cell.length_b   1.000
_cell.length_c   1.000
_cell.angle_alpha   90.00
_cell.angle_beta   90.00
_cell.angle_gamma   90.00
#
_symmetry.space_group_name_H-M   'P 1'
#
loop_
_entity.id
_entity.type
_entity.pdbx_description
1 polymer ?
#
loop_
_entity_poly.entity_id
_entity_poly.type
_entity_poly.pdbx_seq_one_letter_code
_entity_poly.pdbx_strand_id
1 'polypeptide(L)'
;MKKNVVRLALLVLLLCVLFTGCNPTSKFVRYVKKGEYQKAVNFYQSNLKGKVFSKIDTVSFLKDYLHGQWSKYLEGKISEDEISKVFETLEEVNSQLGFLPEINNLSDNLAIVKKSKKSFEQGEAFLKDKCYPKAIEAFQGVVAKDTENYKKAQAEIAKAVDAYESEILSLAEKMLSAKDSKGAISVVMEGECILGETDKFADFFYKIYSQQFVEQFDDFLVKN
;
A
#
# COMPACT_ATOMS: atom_id res chain seq x y z
N MET A 1 -26.21 14.99 47.00
CA MET A 1 -25.41 13.81 46.57
C MET A 1 -24.57 14.05 45.31
N LYS A 2 -25.12 14.61 44.22
CA LYS A 2 -24.35 14.84 42.97
C LYS A 2 -23.05 15.66 43.11
N LYS A 3 -23.04 16.72 43.94
CA LYS A 3 -21.83 17.54 44.16
C LYS A 3 -20.69 16.78 44.85
N ASN A 4 -20.98 15.81 45.72
CA ASN A 4 -19.96 15.04 46.43
C ASN A 4 -19.39 13.92 45.54
N VAL A 5 -20.21 13.34 44.66
CA VAL A 5 -19.78 12.37 43.64
C VAL A 5 -18.89 13.03 42.58
N VAL A 6 -19.21 14.25 42.15
CA VAL A 6 -18.37 15.02 41.20
C VAL A 6 -17.03 15.44 41.84
N ARG A 7 -17.02 15.82 43.13
CA ARG A 7 -15.78 16.13 43.85
C ARG A 7 -14.91 14.89 44.05
N LEU A 8 -15.51 13.73 44.31
CA LEU A 8 -14.77 12.46 44.44
C LEU A 8 -14.18 12.01 43.09
N ALA A 9 -14.93 12.16 41.99
CA ALA A 9 -14.45 11.85 40.64
C ALA A 9 -13.29 12.76 40.20
N LEU A 10 -13.34 14.06 40.53
CA LEU A 10 -12.24 15.00 40.29
C LEU A 10 -11.00 14.68 41.13
N LEU A 11 -11.17 14.22 42.37
CA LEU A 11 -10.08 13.80 43.25
C LEU A 11 -9.40 12.52 42.75
N VAL A 12 -10.18 11.55 42.25
CA VAL A 12 -9.66 10.32 41.62
C VAL A 12 -8.92 10.65 40.32
N LEU A 13 -9.44 11.56 39.50
CA LEU A 13 -8.76 12.02 38.28
C LEU A 13 -7.44 12.76 38.59
N LEU A 14 -7.41 13.58 39.65
CA LEU A 14 -6.18 14.24 40.12
C LEU A 14 -5.17 13.23 40.68
N LEU A 15 -5.62 12.22 41.43
CA LEU A 15 -4.77 11.14 41.95
C LEU A 15 -4.17 10.27 40.84
N CYS A 16 -4.85 10.09 39.71
CA CYS A 16 -4.29 9.44 38.52
C CYS A 16 -3.16 10.25 37.85
N VAL A 17 -3.17 11.58 37.97
CA VAL A 17 -2.11 12.45 37.41
C VAL A 17 -0.89 12.55 38.34
N LEU A 18 -1.07 12.29 39.65
CA LEU A 18 -0.01 12.38 40.66
C LEU A 18 0.96 11.18 40.71
N PHE A 19 0.72 10.12 39.93
CA PHE A 19 1.68 9.05 39.68
C PHE A 19 2.56 9.28 38.43
N THR A 20 2.72 10.52 37.98
CA THR A 20 3.78 10.90 37.02
C THR A 20 5.15 11.02 37.70
N GLY A 21 5.39 10.22 38.74
CA GLY A 21 6.72 9.99 39.29
C GLY A 21 7.64 9.54 38.15
N CYS A 22 8.79 10.20 38.02
CA CYS A 22 9.80 10.01 36.99
C CYS A 22 9.86 8.53 36.55
N ASN A 23 9.21 8.21 35.42
CA ASN A 23 9.00 6.81 35.04
C ASN A 23 10.39 6.16 34.89
N PRO A 24 10.72 5.12 35.66
CA PRO A 24 12.06 4.51 35.62
C PRO A 24 12.42 4.00 34.22
N THR A 25 11.43 3.78 33.35
CA THR A 25 11.62 3.39 31.95
C THR A 25 11.93 4.56 31.00
N SER A 26 11.79 5.82 31.41
CA SER A 26 11.97 7.01 30.56
C SER A 26 13.31 7.04 29.80
N LYS A 27 14.40 6.59 30.45
CA LYS A 27 15.73 6.52 29.83
C LYS A 27 15.84 5.37 28.82
N PHE A 28 15.21 4.22 29.10
CA PHE A 28 15.06 3.12 28.14
C PHE A 28 14.33 3.60 26.88
N VAL A 29 13.15 4.21 27.06
CA VAL A 29 12.32 4.76 25.98
C VAL A 29 13.11 5.72 25.10
N ARG A 30 13.88 6.62 25.71
CA ARG A 30 14.71 7.58 24.97
C ARG A 30 15.79 6.90 24.15
N TYR A 31 16.45 5.87 24.68
CA TYR A 31 17.48 5.13 23.95
C TYR A 31 16.90 4.38 22.75
N VAL A 32 15.76 3.70 22.92
CA VAL A 32 15.04 3.04 21.81
C VAL A 32 14.67 4.04 20.73
N LYS A 33 14.07 5.19 21.09
CA LYS A 33 13.68 6.23 20.11
C LYS A 33 14.86 6.86 19.36
N LYS A 34 16.07 6.78 19.91
CA LYS A 34 17.30 7.28 19.28
C LYS A 34 18.06 6.22 18.47
N GLY A 35 17.56 4.98 18.42
CA GLY A 35 18.27 3.86 17.80
C GLY A 35 19.45 3.32 18.61
N GLU A 36 19.61 3.75 19.86
CA GLU A 36 20.74 3.35 20.71
C GLU A 36 20.45 2.01 21.42
N TYR A 37 20.24 0.93 20.67
CA TYR A 37 19.75 -0.36 21.19
C TYR A 37 20.62 -0.90 22.34
N GLN A 38 21.95 -0.85 22.22
CA GLN A 38 22.84 -1.37 23.26
C GLN A 38 22.72 -0.58 24.57
N LYS A 39 22.53 0.75 24.49
CA LYS A 39 22.29 1.57 25.68
C LYS A 39 20.93 1.26 26.30
N ALA A 40 19.91 0.98 25.47
CA ALA A 40 18.60 0.55 25.95
C ALA A 40 18.67 -0.78 26.70
N VAL A 41 19.29 -1.82 26.09
CA VAL A 41 19.44 -3.15 26.70
C VAL A 41 20.24 -3.08 28.00
N ASN A 42 21.40 -2.42 28.00
CA ASN A 42 22.23 -2.26 29.19
C ASN A 42 21.45 -1.55 30.31
N PHE A 43 20.72 -0.49 29.98
CA PHE A 43 19.93 0.22 30.97
C PHE A 43 18.82 -0.68 31.55
N TYR A 44 18.12 -1.45 30.72
CA TYR A 44 17.10 -2.40 31.19
C TYR A 44 17.71 -3.44 32.13
N GLN A 45 18.81 -4.08 31.72
CA GLN A 45 19.46 -5.13 32.50
C GLN A 45 19.97 -4.63 33.86
N SER A 46 20.57 -3.43 33.91
CA SER A 46 21.12 -2.89 35.15
C SER A 46 20.10 -2.23 36.07
N ASN A 47 19.02 -1.65 35.54
CA ASN A 47 18.13 -0.77 36.32
C ASN A 47 16.69 -1.25 36.44
N LEU A 48 16.22 -2.08 35.51
CA LEU A 48 14.81 -2.48 35.38
C LEU A 48 14.59 -3.98 35.60
N LYS A 49 15.59 -4.83 35.29
CA LYS A 49 15.50 -6.28 35.45
C LYS A 49 15.12 -6.66 36.88
N GLY A 50 14.18 -7.61 37.02
CA GLY A 50 13.64 -8.06 38.31
C GLY A 50 12.48 -7.21 38.84
N LYS A 51 12.21 -6.02 38.27
CA LYS A 51 11.08 -5.17 38.66
C LYS A 51 9.89 -5.45 37.74
N VAL A 52 8.87 -6.13 38.28
CA VAL A 52 7.70 -6.60 37.50
C VAL A 52 7.00 -5.46 36.74
N PHE A 53 6.67 -4.36 37.43
CA PHE A 53 6.01 -3.21 36.78
C PHE A 53 6.88 -2.58 35.69
N SER A 54 8.19 -2.43 35.91
CA SER A 54 9.10 -1.89 34.89
C SER A 54 9.21 -2.80 33.66
N LYS A 55 9.13 -4.13 33.83
CA LYS A 55 9.06 -5.07 32.70
C LYS A 55 7.77 -4.87 31.91
N ILE A 56 6.62 -4.77 32.59
CA ILE A 56 5.32 -4.53 31.94
C ILE A 56 5.35 -3.23 31.13
N ASP A 57 5.80 -2.13 31.74
CA ASP A 57 5.90 -0.83 31.07
C ASP A 57 6.84 -0.87 29.86
N THR A 58 7.96 -1.58 29.97
CA THR A 58 8.92 -1.76 28.87
C THR A 58 8.29 -2.52 27.71
N VAL A 59 7.60 -3.63 27.99
CA VAL A 59 6.92 -4.44 26.96
C VAL A 59 5.81 -3.63 26.30
N SER A 60 4.98 -2.93 27.07
CA SER A 60 3.91 -2.08 26.53
C SER A 60 4.48 -1.02 25.59
N PHE A 61 5.49 -0.26 26.05
CA PHE A 61 6.13 0.76 25.23
C PHE A 61 6.68 0.20 23.91
N LEU A 62 7.37 -0.94 23.95
CA LEU A 62 7.96 -1.54 22.77
C LEU A 62 6.89 -1.92 21.73
N LYS A 63 5.78 -2.49 22.17
CA LYS A 63 4.63 -2.84 21.31
C LYS A 63 3.97 -1.60 20.72
N ASP A 64 3.66 -0.62 21.58
CA ASP A 64 3.00 0.63 21.16
C ASP A 64 3.88 1.42 20.19
N TYR A 65 5.19 1.42 20.42
CA TYR A 65 6.15 2.07 19.54
C TYR A 65 6.24 1.36 18.19
N LEU A 66 6.37 0.03 18.17
CA LEU A 66 6.40 -0.76 16.93
C LEU A 66 5.13 -0.52 16.10
N HIS A 67 3.96 -0.72 16.69
CA HIS A 67 2.68 -0.54 15.99
C HIS A 67 2.45 0.91 15.55
N GLY A 68 2.83 1.87 16.40
CA GLY A 68 2.70 3.30 16.07
C GLY A 68 3.59 3.73 14.90
N GLN A 69 4.84 3.26 14.84
CA GLN A 69 5.72 3.55 13.70
C GLN A 69 5.29 2.79 12.44
N TRP A 70 4.87 1.53 12.59
CA TRP A 70 4.31 0.75 11.48
C TRP A 70 3.10 1.45 10.83
N SER A 71 2.12 1.88 11.62
CA SER A 71 0.95 2.64 11.12
C SER A 71 1.36 3.93 10.40
N LYS A 72 2.31 4.70 10.95
CA LYS A 72 2.83 5.90 10.28
C LYS A 72 3.45 5.58 8.92
N TYR A 73 4.20 4.50 8.81
CA TYR A 73 4.80 4.09 7.54
C TYR A 73 3.75 3.69 6.50
N LEU A 74 2.74 2.91 6.89
CA LEU A 74 1.63 2.54 6.01
C LEU A 74 0.85 3.77 5.51
N GLU A 75 0.79 4.82 6.31
CA GLU A 75 0.12 6.10 6.02
C GLU A 75 1.01 7.12 5.30
N GLY A 76 2.28 6.79 5.00
CA GLY A 76 3.21 7.71 4.33
C GLY A 76 3.76 8.83 5.21
N LYS A 77 3.61 8.73 6.52
CA LYS A 77 4.03 9.78 7.49
C LYS A 77 5.50 9.71 7.88
N ILE A 78 6.16 8.58 7.61
CA ILE A 78 7.60 8.40 7.78
C ILE A 78 8.16 7.67 6.57
N SER A 79 9.43 7.92 6.27
CA SER A 79 10.15 7.33 5.15
C SER A 79 10.51 5.85 5.37
N GLU A 80 10.91 5.19 4.28
CA GLU A 80 11.48 3.83 4.32
C GLU A 80 12.70 3.76 5.26
N ASP A 81 13.63 4.71 5.14
CA ASP A 81 14.83 4.77 5.97
C ASP A 81 14.49 4.91 7.47
N GLU A 82 13.46 5.69 7.80
CA GLU A 82 13.01 5.86 9.18
C GLU A 82 12.40 4.58 9.76
N ILE A 83 11.52 3.90 9.03
CA ILE A 83 10.93 2.65 9.50
C ILE A 83 11.97 1.53 9.57
N SER A 84 12.91 1.45 8.62
CA SER A 84 13.99 0.47 8.65
C SER A 84 14.86 0.61 9.90
N LYS A 85 15.26 1.84 10.27
CA LYS A 85 16.00 2.09 11.52
C LYS A 85 15.22 1.70 12.77
N VAL A 86 13.89 1.89 12.77
CA VAL A 86 13.02 1.46 13.87
C VAL A 86 13.03 -0.05 14.00
N PHE A 87 12.85 -0.79 12.89
CA PHE A 87 12.88 -2.26 12.90
C PHE A 87 14.23 -2.79 13.34
N GLU A 88 15.34 -2.31 12.77
CA GLU A 88 16.70 -2.68 13.17
C GLU A 88 16.91 -2.52 14.68
N THR A 89 16.52 -1.36 15.22
CA THR A 89 16.65 -1.08 16.66
C THR A 89 15.83 -2.06 17.51
N LEU A 90 14.57 -2.31 17.12
CA LEU A 90 13.67 -3.13 17.90
C LEU A 90 13.98 -4.63 17.77
N GLU A 91 14.49 -5.07 16.63
CA GLU A 91 14.97 -6.44 16.40
C GLU A 91 16.19 -6.72 17.28
N GLU A 92 17.15 -5.80 17.35
CA GLU A 92 18.32 -5.91 18.22
C GLU A 92 17.97 -5.86 19.72
N VAL A 93 16.98 -5.05 20.10
CA VAL A 93 16.45 -5.09 21.48
C VAL A 93 15.76 -6.43 21.74
N ASN A 94 14.97 -6.93 20.80
CA ASN A 94 14.22 -8.18 20.94
C ASN A 94 15.14 -9.42 20.97
N SER A 95 16.23 -9.43 20.20
CA SER A 95 17.21 -10.52 20.18
C SER A 95 17.86 -10.73 21.56
N GLN A 96 18.03 -9.64 22.32
CA GLN A 96 18.66 -9.68 23.65
C GLN A 96 17.66 -9.81 24.81
N LEU A 97 16.43 -9.31 24.65
CA LEU A 97 15.43 -9.27 25.73
C LEU A 97 14.24 -10.22 25.55
N GLY A 98 13.89 -10.59 24.32
CA GLY A 98 12.80 -11.53 23.99
C GLY A 98 11.40 -11.03 24.35
N PHE A 99 11.14 -9.72 24.18
CA PHE A 99 9.88 -9.08 24.62
C PHE A 99 8.87 -8.81 23.51
N LEU A 100 9.26 -8.99 22.24
CA LEU A 100 8.56 -8.50 21.05
C LEU A 100 8.45 -9.61 19.99
N PRO A 101 7.83 -10.77 20.27
CA PRO A 101 7.72 -11.87 19.31
C PRO A 101 7.01 -11.48 17.99
N GLU A 102 6.13 -10.49 18.01
CA GLU A 102 5.39 -10.01 16.83
C GLU A 102 6.27 -9.29 15.80
N ILE A 103 7.49 -8.88 16.18
CA ILE A 103 8.36 -8.09 15.29
C ILE A 103 8.73 -8.82 14.01
N ASN A 104 8.93 -10.14 14.09
CA ASN A 104 9.34 -10.94 12.93
C ASN A 104 8.27 -10.93 11.83
N ASN A 105 7.00 -11.13 12.20
CA ASN A 105 5.88 -11.05 11.25
C ASN A 105 5.75 -9.64 10.65
N LEU A 106 5.92 -8.60 11.46
CA LEU A 106 5.89 -7.23 10.94
C LEU A 106 7.09 -6.91 10.03
N SER A 107 8.24 -7.54 10.25
CA SER A 107 9.43 -7.39 9.41
C SER A 107 9.23 -8.03 8.03
N ASP A 108 8.62 -9.21 7.98
CA ASP A 108 8.20 -9.84 6.71
C ASP A 108 7.22 -8.93 5.94
N ASN A 109 6.29 -8.30 6.66
CA ASN A 109 5.33 -7.37 6.06
C ASN A 109 5.99 -6.07 5.57
N LEU A 110 7.06 -5.62 6.21
CA LEU A 110 7.81 -4.43 5.78
C LEU A 110 8.36 -4.63 4.36
N ALA A 111 8.95 -5.80 4.08
CA ALA A 111 9.45 -6.12 2.74
C ALA A 111 8.35 -6.08 1.67
N ILE A 112 7.17 -6.62 1.99
CA ILE A 112 6.00 -6.60 1.09
C ILE A 112 5.54 -5.17 0.82
N VAL A 113 5.41 -4.34 1.86
CA VAL A 113 4.96 -2.95 1.72
C VAL A 113 6.00 -2.09 0.99
N LYS A 114 7.30 -2.29 1.24
CA LYS A 114 8.38 -1.64 0.47
C LYS A 114 8.26 -1.92 -1.03
N LYS A 115 8.07 -3.20 -1.39
CA LYS A 115 7.84 -3.59 -2.79
C LYS A 115 6.59 -2.91 -3.35
N SER A 116 5.50 -2.88 -2.59
CA SER A 116 4.26 -2.20 -2.97
C SER A 116 4.44 -0.71 -3.27
N LYS A 117 5.13 0.03 -2.39
CA LYS A 117 5.40 1.47 -2.60
C LYS A 117 6.24 1.70 -3.85
N LYS A 118 7.26 0.87 -4.08
CA LYS A 118 8.05 0.93 -5.33
C LYS A 118 7.22 0.61 -6.58
N SER A 119 6.32 -0.36 -6.51
CA SER A 119 5.40 -0.67 -7.61
C SER A 119 4.50 0.54 -7.94
N PHE A 120 4.05 1.28 -6.93
CA PHE A 120 3.28 2.51 -7.14
C PHE A 120 4.09 3.58 -7.88
N GLU A 121 5.32 3.86 -7.44
CA GLU A 121 6.22 4.82 -8.10
C GLU A 121 6.53 4.42 -9.56
N GLN A 122 6.72 3.13 -9.81
CA GLN A 122 6.91 2.60 -11.17
C GLN A 122 5.66 2.79 -12.04
N GLY A 123 4.47 2.55 -11.48
CA GLY A 123 3.20 2.79 -12.16
C GLY A 123 3.06 4.26 -12.57
N GLU A 124 3.36 5.20 -11.67
CA GLU A 124 3.34 6.63 -11.97
C GLU A 124 4.32 7.01 -13.08
N ALA A 125 5.54 6.44 -13.07
CA ALA A 125 6.53 6.66 -14.11
C ALA A 125 6.05 6.14 -15.48
N PHE A 126 5.54 4.91 -15.54
CA PHE A 126 5.01 4.34 -16.79
C PHE A 126 3.78 5.10 -17.30
N LEU A 127 2.91 5.57 -16.40
CA LEU A 127 1.73 6.35 -16.78
C LEU A 127 2.12 7.69 -17.40
N LYS A 128 3.14 8.36 -16.85
CA LYS A 128 3.70 9.60 -17.41
C LYS A 128 4.26 9.40 -18.82
N ASP A 129 4.87 8.24 -19.06
CA ASP A 129 5.40 7.85 -20.38
C ASP A 129 4.34 7.23 -21.30
N LYS A 130 3.05 7.26 -20.91
CA LYS A 130 1.91 6.64 -21.61
C LYS A 130 2.11 5.14 -21.92
N CYS A 131 2.97 4.48 -21.17
CA CYS A 131 3.18 3.04 -21.25
C CYS A 131 2.08 2.32 -20.45
N TYR A 132 0.82 2.48 -20.87
CA TYR A 132 -0.35 2.06 -20.09
C TYR A 132 -0.32 0.57 -19.66
N PRO A 133 0.05 -0.41 -20.52
CA PRO A 133 0.14 -1.81 -20.08
C PRO A 133 1.11 -2.00 -18.90
N LYS A 134 2.28 -1.37 -18.95
CA LYS A 134 3.28 -1.44 -17.86
C LYS A 134 2.83 -0.67 -16.62
N ALA A 135 2.10 0.43 -16.80
CA ALA A 135 1.53 1.18 -15.69
C ALA A 135 0.49 0.34 -14.94
N ILE A 136 -0.42 -0.33 -15.68
CA ILE A 136 -1.43 -1.24 -15.11
C ILE A 136 -0.76 -2.37 -14.33
N GLU A 137 0.22 -3.06 -14.93
CA GLU A 137 0.96 -4.15 -14.28
C GLU A 137 1.65 -3.67 -12.98
N ALA A 138 2.32 -2.51 -13.03
CA ALA A 138 2.99 -1.95 -11.87
C ALA A 138 1.99 -1.58 -10.76
N PHE A 139 0.88 -0.91 -11.09
CA PHE A 139 -0.15 -0.59 -10.09
C PHE A 139 -0.85 -1.82 -9.51
N GLN A 140 -1.01 -2.91 -10.27
CA GLN A 140 -1.52 -4.19 -9.76
C GLN A 140 -0.58 -4.81 -8.70
N GLY A 141 0.71 -4.46 -8.73
CA GLY A 141 1.68 -4.84 -7.71
C GLY A 141 1.51 -4.12 -6.36
N VAL A 142 0.61 -3.14 -6.26
CA VAL A 142 0.34 -2.39 -5.02
C VAL A 142 -0.66 -3.17 -4.16
N VAL A 143 -0.29 -3.48 -2.92
CA VAL A 143 -1.10 -4.32 -2.02
C VAL A 143 -1.97 -3.51 -1.08
N ALA A 144 -3.11 -4.06 -0.65
CA ALA A 144 -4.06 -3.39 0.25
C ALA A 144 -3.46 -2.94 1.60
N LYS A 145 -2.35 -3.55 2.01
CA LYS A 145 -1.62 -3.19 3.23
C LYS A 145 -0.91 -1.84 3.12
N ASP A 146 -0.55 -1.40 1.91
CA ASP A 146 -0.04 -0.06 1.64
C ASP A 146 -1.21 0.94 1.61
N THR A 147 -1.64 1.34 2.80
CA THR A 147 -2.87 2.13 2.97
C THR A 147 -2.80 3.51 2.34
N GLU A 148 -1.59 4.03 2.14
CA GLU A 148 -1.35 5.30 1.45
C GLU A 148 -1.67 5.23 -0.05
N ASN A 149 -1.29 4.12 -0.70
CA ASN A 149 -1.23 4.05 -2.16
C ASN A 149 -2.26 3.12 -2.79
N TYR A 150 -2.77 2.12 -2.07
CA TYR A 150 -3.64 1.10 -2.66
C TYR A 150 -4.85 1.68 -3.39
N LYS A 151 -5.62 2.56 -2.74
CA LYS A 151 -6.79 3.18 -3.37
C LYS A 151 -6.42 4.07 -4.55
N LYS A 152 -5.27 4.74 -4.49
CA LYS A 152 -4.76 5.57 -5.60
C LYS A 152 -4.41 4.67 -6.79
N ALA A 153 -3.68 3.59 -6.54
CA ALA A 153 -3.31 2.61 -7.56
C ALA A 153 -4.54 2.05 -8.28
N GLN A 154 -5.60 1.67 -7.54
CA GLN A 154 -6.84 1.19 -8.16
C GLN A 154 -7.51 2.25 -9.05
N ALA A 155 -7.49 3.53 -8.63
CA ALA A 155 -8.03 4.62 -9.43
C ALA A 155 -7.18 4.89 -10.68
N GLU A 156 -5.85 4.82 -10.57
CA GLU A 156 -4.94 4.99 -11.71
C GLU A 156 -5.00 3.82 -12.68
N ILE A 157 -5.24 2.58 -12.20
CA ILE A 157 -5.53 1.43 -13.08
C ILE A 157 -6.76 1.73 -13.94
N ALA A 158 -7.87 2.15 -13.34
CA ALA A 158 -9.09 2.44 -14.10
C ALA A 158 -8.85 3.51 -15.18
N LYS A 159 -8.14 4.59 -14.84
CA LYS A 159 -7.77 5.64 -15.81
C LYS A 159 -6.84 5.12 -16.92
N ALA A 160 -5.86 4.28 -16.56
CA ALA A 160 -4.91 3.72 -17.52
C ALA A 160 -5.60 2.75 -18.49
N VAL A 161 -6.55 1.95 -17.98
CA VAL A 161 -7.41 1.06 -18.79
C VAL A 161 -8.23 1.89 -19.78
N ASP A 162 -8.96 2.90 -19.31
CA ASP A 162 -9.78 3.77 -20.17
C ASP A 162 -8.95 4.47 -21.26
N ALA A 163 -7.76 4.97 -20.88
CA ALA A 163 -6.86 5.65 -21.80
C ALA A 163 -6.29 4.70 -22.86
N TYR A 164 -5.86 3.50 -22.45
CA TYR A 164 -5.32 2.50 -23.34
C TYR A 164 -6.37 1.98 -24.32
N GLU A 165 -7.56 1.66 -23.82
CA GLU A 165 -8.69 1.23 -24.64
C GLU A 165 -9.06 2.29 -25.70
N SER A 166 -9.11 3.56 -25.30
CA SER A 166 -9.38 4.67 -26.22
C SER A 166 -8.30 4.83 -27.28
N GLU A 167 -7.03 4.62 -26.93
CA GLU A 167 -5.91 4.67 -27.88
C GLU A 167 -5.99 3.54 -28.92
N ILE A 168 -6.27 2.32 -28.45
CA ILE A 168 -6.43 1.14 -29.30
C ILE A 168 -7.60 1.32 -30.27
N LEU A 169 -8.76 1.76 -29.78
CA LEU A 169 -9.93 2.00 -30.63
C LEU A 169 -9.68 3.12 -31.64
N SER A 170 -9.02 4.22 -31.25
CA SER A 170 -8.65 5.28 -32.18
C SER A 170 -7.71 4.80 -33.27
N LEU A 171 -6.75 3.93 -32.94
CA LEU A 171 -5.84 3.33 -33.91
C LEU A 171 -6.59 2.39 -34.87
N ALA A 172 -7.49 1.57 -34.34
CA ALA A 172 -8.31 0.65 -35.11
C ALA A 172 -9.24 1.41 -36.09
N GLU A 173 -9.86 2.50 -35.66
CA GLU A 173 -10.68 3.37 -36.53
C GLU A 173 -9.89 4.01 -37.66
N LYS A 174 -8.63 4.41 -37.40
CA LYS A 174 -7.72 4.92 -38.44
C LYS A 174 -7.39 3.83 -39.46
N MET A 175 -7.16 2.60 -39.01
CA MET A 175 -6.92 1.44 -39.88
C MET A 175 -8.15 1.12 -40.75
N LEU A 176 -9.36 1.16 -40.18
CA LEU A 176 -10.60 1.03 -40.94
C LEU A 176 -10.75 2.11 -42.00
N SER A 177 -10.45 3.37 -41.66
CA SER A 177 -10.48 4.48 -42.61
C SER A 177 -9.48 4.30 -43.76
N ALA A 178 -8.38 3.59 -43.51
CA ALA A 178 -7.39 3.17 -44.50
C ALA A 178 -7.76 1.85 -45.23
N LYS A 179 -8.96 1.31 -45.01
CA LYS A 179 -9.46 0.03 -45.54
C LYS A 179 -8.67 -1.20 -45.06
N ASP A 180 -7.93 -1.08 -43.97
CA ASP A 180 -7.21 -2.20 -43.34
C ASP A 180 -8.03 -2.79 -42.18
N SER A 181 -9.09 -3.51 -42.52
CA SER A 181 -9.95 -4.15 -41.52
C SER A 181 -9.24 -5.26 -40.74
N LYS A 182 -8.25 -5.93 -41.35
CA LYS A 182 -7.48 -6.99 -40.66
C LYS A 182 -6.55 -6.40 -39.60
N GLY A 183 -5.83 -5.32 -39.93
CA GLY A 183 -5.03 -4.58 -38.96
C GLY A 183 -5.88 -4.03 -37.82
N ALA A 184 -7.05 -3.46 -38.15
CA ALA A 184 -7.98 -2.93 -37.17
C ALA A 184 -8.48 -4.00 -36.17
N ILE A 185 -8.81 -5.20 -36.65
CA ILE A 185 -9.14 -6.35 -35.79
C ILE A 185 -7.93 -6.76 -34.93
N SER A 186 -6.75 -6.87 -35.54
CA SER A 186 -5.53 -7.31 -34.85
C SER A 186 -5.17 -6.42 -33.68
N VAL A 187 -5.23 -5.10 -33.84
CA VAL A 187 -4.85 -4.17 -32.77
C VAL A 187 -5.83 -4.19 -31.60
N VAL A 188 -7.13 -4.41 -31.86
CA VAL A 188 -8.12 -4.55 -30.79
C VAL A 188 -7.94 -5.89 -30.06
N MET A 189 -7.64 -6.97 -30.77
CA MET A 189 -7.32 -8.27 -30.14
C MET A 189 -6.05 -8.20 -29.27
N GLU A 190 -5.04 -7.44 -29.70
CA GLU A 190 -3.85 -7.17 -28.86
C GLU A 190 -4.22 -6.40 -27.59
N GLY A 191 -5.13 -5.42 -27.71
CA GLY A 191 -5.72 -4.72 -26.57
C GLY A 191 -6.43 -5.66 -25.61
N GLU A 192 -7.27 -6.57 -26.12
CA GLU A 192 -7.97 -7.60 -25.31
C GLU A 192 -7.02 -8.56 -24.62
N CYS A 193 -5.89 -8.91 -25.23
CA CYS A 193 -4.89 -9.76 -24.59
C CYS A 193 -4.29 -9.11 -23.32
N ILE A 194 -4.35 -7.78 -23.21
CA ILE A 194 -3.81 -7.02 -22.07
C ILE A 194 -4.93 -6.66 -21.08
N LEU A 195 -6.06 -6.15 -21.56
CA LEU A 195 -7.16 -5.65 -20.72
C LEU A 195 -8.20 -6.71 -20.38
N GLY A 196 -8.23 -7.83 -21.10
CA GLY A 196 -9.38 -8.71 -21.19
C GLY A 196 -10.46 -8.14 -22.12
N GLU A 197 -11.57 -8.86 -22.21
CA GLU A 197 -12.75 -8.43 -22.94
C GLU A 197 -13.38 -7.20 -22.26
N THR A 198 -13.69 -6.18 -23.05
CA THR A 198 -14.40 -4.98 -22.59
C THR A 198 -15.61 -4.73 -23.49
N ASP A 199 -16.62 -4.03 -22.97
CA ASP A 199 -17.81 -3.68 -23.74
C ASP A 199 -17.45 -2.90 -25.02
N LYS A 200 -16.44 -2.01 -24.97
CA LYS A 200 -16.06 -1.22 -26.15
C LYS A 200 -15.31 -2.05 -27.20
N PHE A 201 -14.47 -3.01 -26.78
CA PHE A 201 -13.83 -3.94 -27.71
C PHE A 201 -14.87 -4.87 -28.35
N ALA A 202 -15.81 -5.39 -27.57
CA ALA A 202 -16.92 -6.20 -28.07
C ALA A 202 -17.79 -5.42 -29.08
N ASP A 203 -18.17 -4.18 -28.75
CA ASP A 203 -18.93 -3.29 -29.64
C ASP A 203 -18.18 -3.02 -30.95
N PHE A 204 -16.86 -2.83 -30.88
CA PHE A 204 -16.01 -2.64 -32.05
C PHE A 204 -16.05 -3.86 -32.97
N PHE A 205 -15.89 -5.07 -32.44
CA PHE A 205 -15.96 -6.30 -33.23
C PHE A 205 -17.34 -6.51 -33.84
N TYR A 206 -18.41 -6.28 -33.06
CA TYR A 206 -19.78 -6.37 -33.57
C TYR A 206 -20.01 -5.46 -34.77
N LYS A 207 -19.53 -4.21 -34.69
CA LYS A 207 -19.61 -3.23 -35.79
C LYS A 207 -18.85 -3.70 -37.03
N ILE A 208 -17.63 -4.20 -36.90
CA ILE A 208 -16.85 -4.66 -38.06
C ILE A 208 -17.49 -5.90 -38.70
N TYR A 209 -17.83 -6.92 -37.92
CA TYR A 209 -18.34 -8.17 -38.48
C TYR A 209 -19.71 -7.98 -39.13
N SER A 210 -20.56 -7.11 -38.58
CA SER A 210 -21.83 -6.76 -39.22
C SER A 210 -21.62 -6.04 -40.55
N GLN A 211 -20.67 -5.10 -40.64
CA GLN A 211 -20.33 -4.43 -41.90
C GLN A 211 -19.81 -5.41 -42.95
N GLN A 212 -18.86 -6.29 -42.59
CA GLN A 212 -18.32 -7.29 -43.51
C GLN A 212 -19.38 -8.26 -44.01
N PHE A 213 -20.32 -8.65 -43.14
CA PHE A 213 -21.43 -9.52 -43.53
C PHE A 213 -22.34 -8.85 -44.56
N VAL A 214 -22.71 -7.57 -44.35
CA VAL A 214 -23.53 -6.80 -45.29
C VAL A 214 -22.81 -6.64 -46.64
N GLU A 215 -21.52 -6.28 -46.62
CA GLU A 215 -20.73 -6.15 -47.86
C GLU A 215 -20.69 -7.45 -48.65
N GLN A 216 -20.45 -8.60 -47.98
CA GLN A 216 -20.43 -9.91 -48.64
C GLN A 216 -21.81 -10.30 -49.18
N PHE A 217 -22.88 -9.96 -48.47
CA PHE A 217 -24.25 -10.24 -48.90
C PHE A 217 -24.65 -9.40 -50.12
N ASP A 218 -24.33 -8.11 -50.13
CA ASP A 218 -24.59 -7.23 -51.27
C ASP A 218 -23.79 -7.69 -52.51
N ASP A 219 -22.52 -8.06 -52.34
CA ASP A 219 -21.69 -8.61 -53.41
C ASP A 219 -22.28 -9.90 -54.00
N PHE A 220 -22.89 -10.74 -53.15
CA PHE A 220 -23.57 -11.97 -53.58
C PHE A 220 -24.82 -11.67 -54.41
N LEU A 221 -25.63 -10.68 -53.99
CA LEU A 221 -26.83 -10.25 -54.71
C LEU A 221 -26.54 -9.59 -56.06
N VAL A 222 -25.39 -8.92 -56.21
CA VAL A 222 -25.00 -8.31 -57.49
C VAL A 222 -24.48 -9.36 -58.49
N LYS A 223 -23.92 -10.47 -57.99
CA LYS A 223 -23.28 -11.51 -58.82
C LYS A 223 -24.23 -12.64 -59.25
N ASN A 224 -25.45 -12.72 -58.72
CA ASN A 224 -26.45 -13.75 -59.01
C ASN A 224 -27.80 -13.14 -59.37
#